data_AF-A0AAU5GYY3-F1
#
_entry.id   AF-A0AAU5GYY3-F1
#
_cell.length_a   1.000
_cell.length_b   1.000
_cell.length_c   1.000
_cell.angle_alpha   90.00
_cell.angle_beta   90.00
_cell.angle_gamma   90.00
#
_symmetry.space_group_name_H-M   'P 1'
#
loop_
_entity.id
_entity.type
_entity.pdbx_description
1 polymer ?
#
loop_
_entity_poly.entity_id
_entity_poly.type
_entity_poly.pdbx_seq_one_letter_code
_entity_poly.pdbx_strand_id
1 'polypeptide(L)'
;MFEEVRYGLAAGAYAVSPRAGLATPSGVLRNPASVWLLGLATLGGYWLVWYYRANRELRDFDPEIKVRPALSLLAVTLGALLVLPAVASLYNTGCRIAQAQRRAGICGRASGFRGVLLAGVLGLTPFYYQAQLNTVWVARN
;
A
#
# COMPACT_ATOMS: atom_id res chain seq x y z
N MET A 1 29.84 46.83 -10.01
CA MET A 1 29.39 46.18 -11.25
C MET A 1 28.51 45.03 -10.82
N PHE A 2 27.19 45.27 -10.85
CA PHE A 2 26.15 44.46 -10.25
C PHE A 2 25.49 43.63 -11.35
N GLU A 3 25.75 42.32 -11.43
CA GLU A 3 25.09 41.49 -12.46
C GLU A 3 25.08 39.97 -12.16
N GLU A 4 24.66 39.55 -10.96
CA GLU A 4 24.38 38.11 -10.67
C GLU A 4 23.02 37.89 -9.96
N VAL A 5 22.13 38.89 -9.95
CA VAL A 5 20.77 38.74 -9.42
C VAL A 5 19.83 38.30 -10.53
N ARG A 6 20.03 37.08 -11.06
CA ARG A 6 19.06 36.46 -11.97
C ARG A 6 18.86 34.95 -11.81
N TYR A 7 19.09 34.40 -10.61
CA TYR A 7 18.57 33.07 -10.26
C TYR A 7 17.17 33.19 -9.63
N GLY A 8 16.21 33.55 -10.48
CA GLY A 8 14.80 33.58 -10.14
C GLY A 8 14.11 32.23 -10.39
N LEU A 9 13.58 31.65 -9.31
CA LEU A 9 12.29 30.96 -9.22
C LEU A 9 11.87 30.00 -10.36
N ALA A 10 12.07 28.70 -10.16
CA ALA A 10 11.08 27.66 -10.48
C ALA A 10 11.42 26.36 -9.75
N ALA A 11 10.45 25.82 -8.99
CA ALA A 11 10.53 24.69 -8.06
C ALA A 11 11.18 25.00 -6.69
N GLY A 12 10.46 24.67 -5.61
CA GLY A 12 10.73 25.11 -4.24
C GLY A 12 12.20 25.01 -3.84
N ALA A 13 12.78 26.17 -3.51
CA ALA A 13 14.15 26.26 -3.02
C ALA A 13 14.22 25.71 -1.59
N TYR A 14 14.54 24.43 -1.47
CA TYR A 14 14.97 23.86 -0.19
C TYR A 14 16.28 24.54 0.18
N ALA A 15 16.30 25.28 1.29
CA ALA A 15 17.52 25.92 1.78
C ALA A 15 18.56 24.84 2.09
N VAL A 16 19.63 24.78 1.29
CA VAL A 16 20.75 23.86 1.51
C VAL A 16 21.56 24.40 2.70
N SER A 17 21.61 23.64 3.79
CA SER A 17 22.38 24.05 4.97
C SER A 17 23.88 23.97 4.68
N PRO A 18 24.69 25.01 4.98
CA PRO A 18 26.14 25.02 4.72
C PRO A 18 26.96 23.96 5.47
N ARG A 19 26.35 23.26 6.45
CA ARG A 19 26.95 22.09 7.10
C ARG A 19 26.97 20.83 6.22
N ALA A 20 26.33 20.84 5.05
CA ALA A 20 26.32 19.74 4.09
C ALA A 20 27.65 19.64 3.32
N GLY A 21 28.78 19.66 4.02
CA GLY A 21 30.03 19.19 3.45
C GLY A 21 29.96 17.67 3.36
N LEU A 22 30.16 17.12 2.16
CA LEU A 22 30.30 15.68 1.82
C LEU A 22 29.06 14.94 1.27
N ALA A 23 27.87 15.55 1.14
CA ALA A 23 26.75 14.87 0.49
C ALA A 23 26.97 14.78 -1.02
N THR A 24 27.49 13.66 -1.52
CA THR A 24 27.45 13.32 -2.95
C THR A 24 26.00 13.37 -3.44
N PRO A 25 25.71 13.90 -4.65
CA PRO A 25 24.37 13.83 -5.20
C PRO A 25 23.97 12.36 -5.39
N SER A 26 23.19 11.81 -4.46
CA SER A 26 22.91 10.38 -4.39
C SER A 26 21.46 10.05 -4.76
N GLY A 27 20.80 10.89 -5.56
CA GLY A 27 19.39 10.73 -5.89
C GLY A 27 19.02 11.28 -7.26
N VAL A 28 17.92 10.76 -7.81
CA VAL A 28 17.34 11.26 -9.06
C VAL A 28 16.06 12.03 -8.74
N LEU A 29 15.97 13.27 -9.21
CA LEU A 29 14.75 14.07 -9.10
C LEU A 29 13.63 13.42 -9.92
N ARG A 30 12.48 13.22 -9.29
CA ARG A 30 11.31 12.58 -9.90
C ARG A 30 10.07 13.39 -9.58
N ASN A 31 9.19 13.54 -10.55
CA ASN A 31 7.86 14.11 -10.32
C ASN A 31 7.02 13.13 -9.48
N PRO A 32 6.51 13.51 -8.30
CA PRO A 32 5.72 12.63 -7.44
C PRO A 32 4.47 12.06 -8.12
N ALA A 33 3.79 12.86 -8.94
CA ALA A 33 2.60 12.43 -9.68
C ALA A 33 2.95 11.35 -10.72
N SER A 34 4.08 11.51 -11.43
CA SER A 34 4.55 10.48 -12.37
C SER A 34 4.91 9.19 -11.66
N VAL A 35 5.53 9.25 -10.48
CA VAL A 35 5.85 8.05 -9.68
C VAL A 35 4.57 7.32 -9.27
N TRP A 36 3.56 8.07 -8.83
CA TRP A 36 2.28 7.50 -8.44
C TRP A 36 1.52 6.90 -9.63
N LEU A 37 1.40 7.63 -10.73
CA LEU A 37 0.71 7.18 -11.95
C LEU A 37 1.38 5.95 -12.56
N LEU A 38 2.71 5.91 -12.64
CA LEU A 38 3.43 4.73 -13.12
C LEU A 38 3.23 3.52 -12.21
N GLY A 39 3.17 3.75 -10.89
CA GLY A 39 2.81 2.71 -9.92
C GLY A 39 1.45 2.10 -10.23
N LEU A 40 0.43 2.94 -10.44
CA LEU A 40 -0.92 2.49 -10.77
C LEU A 40 -0.98 1.79 -12.13
N ALA A 41 -0.38 2.38 -13.17
CA ALA A 41 -0.39 1.87 -14.54
C ALA A 41 0.30 0.49 -14.68
N THR A 42 1.26 0.21 -13.80
CA THR A 42 1.99 -1.07 -13.78
C THR A 42 1.46 -2.05 -12.73
N LEU A 43 0.27 -1.80 -12.17
CA LEU A 43 -0.35 -2.62 -11.12
C LEU A 43 0.59 -2.86 -9.92
N GLY A 44 1.37 -1.84 -9.56
CA GLY A 44 2.33 -1.88 -8.45
C GLY A 44 3.74 -2.37 -8.82
N GLY A 45 3.97 -2.88 -10.03
CA GLY A 45 5.30 -3.34 -10.45
C GLY A 45 6.36 -2.23 -10.41
N TYR A 46 6.02 -1.03 -10.89
CA TYR A 46 6.90 0.13 -10.82
C TYR A 46 7.15 0.58 -9.37
N TRP A 47 6.17 0.44 -8.47
CA TRP A 47 6.38 0.76 -7.05
C TRP A 47 7.49 -0.08 -6.44
N LEU A 48 7.58 -1.37 -6.78
CA LEU A 48 8.66 -2.23 -6.31
C LEU A 48 10.03 -1.75 -6.80
N VAL A 49 10.13 -1.43 -8.09
CA VAL A 49 11.38 -0.92 -8.70
C VAL A 49 11.77 0.42 -8.09
N TRP A 50 10.82 1.35 -7.97
CA TRP A 50 11.04 2.65 -7.36
C TRP A 50 11.44 2.50 -5.89
N TYR A 51 10.78 1.63 -5.14
CA TYR A 51 11.06 1.39 -3.72
C TYR A 51 12.50 0.89 -3.50
N TYR A 52 12.97 -0.05 -4.33
CA TYR A 52 14.37 -0.48 -4.30
C TYR A 52 15.34 0.68 -4.59
N ARG A 53 15.08 1.45 -5.65
CA ARG A 53 15.94 2.57 -6.06
C ARG A 53 16.01 3.66 -4.99
N ALA A 54 14.86 4.03 -4.42
CA ALA A 54 14.77 5.03 -3.36
C ALA A 54 15.57 4.60 -2.12
N ASN A 55 15.45 3.33 -1.68
CA ASN A 55 16.24 2.82 -0.55
C ASN A 55 17.74 2.76 -0.86
N ARG A 56 18.14 2.51 -2.12
CA ARG A 56 19.56 2.56 -2.52
C ARG A 56 20.10 3.98 -2.47
N GLU A 57 19.36 4.93 -3.05
CA GLU A 57 19.69 6.35 -3.06
C GLU A 57 19.82 6.93 -1.64
N LEU A 58 18.95 6.50 -0.70
CA LEU A 58 19.05 6.85 0.72
C LEU A 58 20.31 6.30 1.39
N ARG A 59 20.70 5.06 1.10
CA ARG A 59 21.95 4.50 1.62
C ARG A 59 23.18 5.24 1.08
N ASP A 60 23.15 5.56 -0.21
CA ASP A 60 24.24 6.24 -0.89
C ASP A 60 24.32 7.73 -0.48
N PHE A 61 23.24 8.29 0.06
CA PHE A 61 23.17 9.67 0.58
C PHE A 61 23.93 9.83 1.88
N ASP A 62 23.72 8.91 2.82
CA ASP A 62 24.27 8.99 4.15
C ASP A 62 24.60 7.58 4.66
N PRO A 63 25.89 7.29 4.91
CA PRO A 63 26.33 6.02 5.48
C PRO A 63 25.70 5.66 6.83
N GLU A 64 25.19 6.65 7.59
CA GLU A 64 24.47 6.41 8.84
C GLU A 64 23.08 5.79 8.60
N ILE A 65 22.52 5.92 7.39
CA ILE A 65 21.24 5.31 7.00
C ILE A 65 21.44 3.81 6.75
N LYS A 66 21.20 3.02 7.79
CA LYS A 66 21.31 1.55 7.76
C LYS A 66 20.11 0.90 7.07
N VAL A 67 20.13 0.88 5.74
CA VAL A 67 19.11 0.19 4.94
C VAL A 67 19.70 -0.90 4.05
N ARG A 68 18.97 -1.99 3.88
CA ARG A 68 19.27 -3.08 2.91
C ARG A 68 18.19 -3.11 1.84
N PRO A 69 18.33 -2.38 0.70
CA PRO A 69 17.28 -2.21 -0.30
C PRO A 69 16.68 -3.52 -0.81
N ALA A 70 17.51 -4.55 -1.00
CA ALA A 70 17.04 -5.88 -1.38
C ALA A 70 16.17 -6.54 -0.31
N LEU A 71 16.54 -6.42 0.98
CA LEU A 71 15.73 -6.95 2.09
C LEU A 71 14.45 -6.13 2.28
N SER A 72 14.52 -4.81 2.19
CA SER A 72 13.32 -3.95 2.28
C SER A 72 12.34 -4.28 1.16
N LEU A 73 12.84 -4.45 -0.07
CA LEU A 73 12.03 -4.89 -1.22
C LEU A 73 11.39 -6.26 -0.98
N LEU A 74 12.17 -7.22 -0.50
CA LEU A 74 11.69 -8.57 -0.19
C LEU A 74 10.60 -8.54 0.89
N ALA A 75 10.78 -7.75 1.95
CA ALA A 75 9.80 -7.60 3.01
C ALA A 75 8.45 -7.07 2.48
N VAL A 76 8.47 -6.03 1.65
CA VAL A 76 7.24 -5.48 1.04
C VAL A 76 6.61 -6.47 0.07
N THR A 77 7.41 -7.14 -0.75
CA THR A 77 6.92 -8.10 -1.75
C THR A 77 6.28 -9.31 -1.08
N LEU A 78 6.96 -9.91 -0.10
CA LEU A 78 6.42 -11.05 0.66
C LEU A 78 5.21 -10.65 1.49
N GLY A 79 5.24 -9.46 2.12
CA GLY A 79 4.08 -8.91 2.81
C GLY A 79 2.86 -8.80 1.89
N ALA A 80 3.04 -8.24 0.68
CA ALA A 80 1.96 -8.15 -0.30
C ALA A 80 1.46 -9.53 -0.75
N LEU A 81 2.37 -10.47 -0.97
CA LEU A 81 2.04 -11.85 -1.36
C LEU A 81 1.26 -12.61 -0.29
N LEU A 82 1.39 -12.23 0.99
CA LEU A 82 0.62 -12.81 2.09
C LEU A 82 -0.73 -12.10 2.28
N VAL A 83 -0.74 -10.77 2.20
CA VAL A 83 -1.95 -9.95 2.45
C VAL A 83 -2.99 -10.12 1.35
N LEU A 84 -2.58 -10.12 0.07
CA LEU A 84 -3.52 -10.20 -1.06
C LEU A 84 -4.35 -11.51 -1.06
N PRO A 85 -3.76 -12.71 -0.88
CA PRO A 85 -4.54 -13.95 -0.74
C PRO A 85 -5.44 -13.97 0.48
N ALA A 86 -5.03 -13.39 1.61
CA ALA A 86 -5.87 -13.28 2.80
C ALA A 86 -7.13 -12.45 2.53
N VAL A 87 -6.97 -11.29 1.90
CA VAL A 87 -8.10 -10.43 1.49
C VAL A 87 -9.04 -11.17 0.52
N ALA A 88 -8.48 -11.86 -0.48
CA ALA A 88 -9.27 -12.66 -1.43
C ALA A 88 -10.04 -13.79 -0.72
N SER A 89 -9.43 -14.47 0.24
CA SER A 89 -10.07 -15.52 1.04
C SER A 89 -11.24 -14.97 1.88
N LEU A 90 -11.07 -13.82 2.51
CA LEU A 90 -12.13 -13.15 3.27
C LEU A 90 -13.29 -12.76 2.35
N TYR A 91 -13.01 -12.14 1.21
CA TYR A 91 -14.03 -11.80 0.21
C TYR A 91 -14.83 -13.05 -0.23
N ASN A 92 -14.11 -14.11 -0.61
CA ASN A 92 -14.72 -15.36 -1.05
C ASN A 92 -15.57 -16.01 0.04
N THR A 93 -15.15 -15.92 1.30
CA THR A 93 -15.93 -16.42 2.45
C THR A 93 -17.27 -15.70 2.56
N GLY A 94 -17.30 -14.37 2.44
CA GLY A 94 -18.57 -13.63 2.45
C GLY A 94 -19.48 -14.00 1.27
N CYS A 95 -18.91 -14.25 0.08
CA CYS A 95 -19.68 -14.75 -1.07
C CYS A 95 -20.27 -16.15 -0.83
N ARG A 96 -19.52 -17.05 -0.18
CA ARG A 96 -20.01 -18.39 0.23
C ARG A 96 -21.17 -18.28 1.22
N ILE A 97 -21.09 -17.38 2.21
CA ILE A 97 -22.19 -17.13 3.16
C ILE A 97 -23.42 -16.60 2.42
N ALA A 98 -23.25 -15.65 1.49
CA ALA A 98 -24.36 -15.13 0.70
C ALA A 98 -25.02 -16.21 -0.18
N GLN A 99 -24.23 -17.14 -0.72
CA GLN A 99 -24.73 -18.30 -1.45
C GLN A 99 -25.53 -19.24 -0.53
N ALA A 100 -25.06 -19.49 0.69
CA ALA A 100 -25.79 -20.29 1.67
C ALA A 100 -27.13 -19.64 2.05
N GLN A 101 -27.16 -18.32 2.25
CA GLN A 101 -28.39 -17.57 2.49
C GLN A 101 -29.40 -17.71 1.35
N ARG A 102 -28.96 -17.54 0.09
CA ARG A 102 -29.84 -17.72 -1.08
C ARG A 102 -30.42 -19.13 -1.16
N ARG A 103 -29.62 -20.16 -0.84
CA ARG A 103 -30.07 -21.56 -0.80
C ARG A 103 -31.07 -21.84 0.32
N ALA A 104 -31.00 -21.09 1.42
CA ALA A 104 -31.95 -21.16 2.52
C ALA A 104 -33.21 -20.29 2.28
N GLY A 105 -33.41 -19.74 1.07
CA GLY A 105 -34.54 -18.86 0.77
C GLY A 105 -34.44 -17.45 1.38
N ILE A 106 -33.30 -17.10 1.98
CA ILE A 106 -33.04 -15.78 2.56
C ILE A 106 -32.54 -14.85 1.44
N CYS A 107 -33.09 -13.64 1.34
CA CYS A 107 -32.54 -12.62 0.45
C CYS A 107 -31.07 -12.35 0.84
N GLY A 108 -30.13 -12.62 -0.08
CA GLY A 108 -28.69 -12.67 0.21
C GLY A 108 -28.17 -11.36 0.80
N ARG A 109 -27.99 -11.35 2.13
CA ARG A 109 -27.65 -10.15 2.91
C ARG A 109 -26.18 -10.08 3.29
N ALA A 110 -25.43 -11.17 3.15
CA ALA A 110 -23.98 -11.20 3.33
C ALA A 110 -23.24 -10.58 2.13
N SER A 111 -22.14 -9.88 2.39
CA SER A 111 -21.28 -9.27 1.37
C SER A 111 -19.81 -9.50 1.72
N GLY A 112 -19.05 -10.06 0.77
CA GLY A 112 -17.60 -10.24 0.90
C GLY A 112 -16.86 -8.91 1.11
N PHE A 113 -17.29 -7.84 0.44
CA PHE A 113 -16.68 -6.52 0.59
C PHE A 113 -16.82 -5.98 2.02
N ARG A 114 -18.00 -6.12 2.64
CA ARG A 114 -18.19 -5.74 4.05
C ARG A 114 -17.30 -6.53 4.98
N GLY A 115 -17.13 -7.82 4.73
CA GLY A 115 -16.23 -8.66 5.53
C GLY A 115 -14.76 -8.25 5.43
N VAL A 116 -14.30 -7.85 4.24
CA VAL A 116 -12.94 -7.31 4.02
C VAL A 116 -12.77 -5.96 4.72
N LEU A 117 -13.73 -5.04 4.56
CA LEU A 117 -13.69 -3.72 5.21
C LEU A 117 -13.59 -3.87 6.74
N LEU A 118 -14.39 -4.76 7.33
CA LEU A 118 -14.39 -5.03 8.77
C LEU A 118 -13.14 -5.75 9.26
N ALA A 119 -12.34 -6.36 8.38
CA ALA A 119 -11.06 -6.95 8.78
C ALA A 119 -10.07 -5.88 9.25
N GLY A 120 -10.11 -4.69 8.63
CA GLY A 120 -9.31 -3.53 9.06
C GLY A 120 -9.88 -2.80 10.28
N VAL A 121 -11.18 -2.92 10.55
CA VAL A 121 -11.84 -2.26 11.69
C VAL A 121 -11.87 -3.22 12.88
N LEU A 122 -10.84 -3.16 13.73
CA LEU A 122 -10.72 -4.00 14.94
C LEU A 122 -10.84 -5.51 14.71
N GLY A 123 -10.66 -6.00 13.47
CA GLY A 123 -10.88 -7.40 13.14
C GLY A 123 -12.31 -7.87 13.33
N LEU A 124 -13.32 -7.01 13.09
CA LEU A 124 -14.75 -7.32 13.29
C LEU A 124 -15.35 -8.31 12.28
N THR A 125 -14.56 -8.85 11.36
CA THR A 125 -15.03 -9.84 10.37
C THR A 125 -15.72 -11.07 11.00
N PRO A 126 -15.20 -11.72 12.06
CA PRO A 126 -15.86 -12.87 12.66
C PRO A 126 -17.23 -12.52 13.24
N PHE A 127 -17.37 -11.35 13.87
CA PHE A 127 -18.66 -10.88 14.41
C PHE A 127 -19.71 -10.75 13.29
N TYR A 128 -19.34 -10.08 12.19
CA TYR A 128 -20.24 -9.91 11.05
C TYR A 128 -20.57 -11.24 10.36
N TYR A 129 -19.58 -12.08 10.09
CA TYR A 129 -19.79 -13.36 9.43
C TYR A 129 -20.59 -14.32 10.30
N GLN A 130 -20.34 -14.36 11.60
CA GLN A 130 -21.12 -15.17 12.52
C GLN A 130 -22.59 -14.72 12.57
N ALA A 131 -22.85 -13.41 12.61
CA ALA A 131 -24.22 -12.90 12.57
C ALA A 131 -24.95 -13.32 11.27
N GLN A 132 -24.28 -13.29 10.12
CA GLN A 132 -24.88 -13.75 8.86
C GLN A 132 -25.08 -15.27 8.83
N LEU A 133 -24.11 -16.05 9.34
CA LEU A 133 -24.23 -17.49 9.43
C LEU A 133 -25.41 -17.91 10.31
N ASN A 134 -25.62 -17.24 11.44
CA ASN A 134 -26.75 -17.50 12.33
C ASN A 134 -28.10 -17.38 11.63
N THR A 135 -28.26 -16.45 10.68
CA THR A 135 -29.51 -16.35 9.89
C THR A 135 -29.77 -17.62 9.06
N VAL A 136 -28.73 -18.24 8.52
CA VAL A 136 -28.82 -19.49 7.75
C VAL A 136 -29.20 -20.64 8.66
N TRP A 137 -28.60 -20.71 9.85
CA TRP A 137 -28.88 -21.77 10.82
C TRP A 137 -30.31 -21.71 11.35
N VAL A 138 -30.80 -20.51 11.68
CA VAL A 138 -32.18 -20.29 12.13
C VAL A 138 -33.19 -20.63 11.03
N ALA A 139 -32.92 -20.29 9.77
CA ALA A 139 -33.84 -20.61 8.68
C ALA A 139 -33.97 -22.12 8.38
N ARG A 140 -33.01 -22.93 8.84
CA ARG A 140 -32.97 -24.38 8.59
C ARG A 140 -33.55 -25.20 9.75
N ASN A 141 -33.81 -24.58 10.90
CA ASN A 141 -34.26 -25.24 12.13
C ASN A 141 -35.69 -24.83 12.45
#